data_AF-A0A832ZNV6-F1
#
_entry.id   AF-A0A832ZNV6-F1
#
_cell.length_a   1.000
_cell.length_b   1.000
_cell.length_c   1.000
_cell.angle_alpha   90.00
_cell.angle_beta   90.00
_cell.angle_gamma   90.00
#
_symmetry.space_group_name_H-M   'P 1'
#
loop_
_entity.id
_entity.type
_entity.pdbx_description
1 polymer ?
#
loop_
_entity_poly.entity_id
_entity_poly.type
_entity_poly.pdbx_seq_one_letter_code
_entity_poly.pdbx_strand_id
1 'polypeptide(L)'
;MVGDSTVKYAHLGPLAREIIMTKLQQAVLHRNTAQPFFRENQKNGYLELVIPINCLSPLEKYVLEEAGYSKKPVRLGDSIIRAFIINVHHIEQNNPELSEEIIDIYNKRLEESCVGPCYKYEK
;
A
#
# COMPACT_ATOMS: atom_id res chain seq x y z
N MET A 1 9.67 -5.24 39.01
CA MET A 1 8.65 -5.18 37.95
C MET A 1 9.36 -5.46 36.64
N VAL A 2 8.94 -6.52 35.96
CA VAL A 2 9.56 -7.06 34.74
C VAL A 2 9.42 -6.00 33.65
N GLY A 3 10.56 -5.48 33.17
CA GLY A 3 10.59 -4.58 32.03
C GLY A 3 10.11 -5.35 30.81
N ASP A 4 8.99 -4.90 30.25
CA ASP A 4 8.40 -5.45 29.04
C ASP A 4 9.26 -5.02 27.83
N SER A 5 10.43 -5.62 27.73
CA SER A 5 11.33 -5.47 26.59
C SER A 5 10.81 -6.33 25.44
N THR A 6 9.73 -5.88 24.79
CA THR A 6 9.38 -6.41 23.47
C THR A 6 10.60 -6.18 22.57
N VAL A 7 11.30 -7.25 22.23
CA VAL A 7 12.42 -7.21 21.28
C VAL A 7 11.85 -6.75 19.95
N LYS A 8 11.87 -5.44 19.70
CA LYS A 8 11.51 -4.87 18.40
C LYS A 8 12.55 -5.38 17.42
N TYR A 9 12.15 -6.32 16.57
CA TYR A 9 13.02 -6.80 15.48
C TYR A 9 13.41 -5.59 14.62
N ALA A 10 14.68 -5.21 14.69
CA ALA A 10 15.21 -4.01 14.02
C ALA A 10 14.99 -4.02 12.49
N HIS A 11 14.76 -5.20 11.91
CA HIS A 11 14.61 -5.41 10.48
C HIS A 11 13.14 -5.49 10.00
N LEU A 12 12.15 -5.34 10.89
CA LEU A 12 10.73 -5.39 10.48
C LEU A 12 10.34 -4.23 9.56
N GLY A 13 10.81 -3.01 9.84
CA GLY A 13 10.54 -1.83 9.02
C GLY A 13 11.09 -1.97 7.59
N PRO A 14 12.39 -2.27 7.41
CA PRO A 14 12.97 -2.53 6.09
C PRO A 14 12.27 -3.67 5.34
N LEU A 15 11.99 -4.80 6.00
CA LEU A 15 11.32 -5.93 5.37
C LEU A 15 9.88 -5.57 4.93
N ALA A 16 9.15 -4.80 5.76
CA ALA A 16 7.84 -4.29 5.38
C ALA A 16 7.93 -3.39 4.13
N ARG A 17 8.94 -2.51 4.04
CA ARG A 17 9.17 -1.68 2.85
C ARG A 17 9.42 -2.53 1.61
N GLU A 18 10.27 -3.55 1.69
CA GLU A 18 10.55 -4.47 0.57
C GLU A 18 9.29 -5.21 0.09
N ILE A 19 8.46 -5.68 1.02
CA ILE A 19 7.18 -6.32 0.70
C ILE A 19 6.27 -5.32 -0.01
N ILE A 20 6.11 -4.12 0.54
CA ILE A 20 5.26 -3.07 -0.04
C ILE A 20 5.72 -2.73 -1.45
N MET A 21 7.03 -2.53 -1.65
CA MET A 21 7.61 -2.25 -2.96
C MET A 21 7.35 -3.37 -3.96
N THR A 22 7.50 -4.62 -3.54
CA THR A 22 7.21 -5.78 -4.38
C THR A 22 5.74 -5.81 -4.82
N LYS A 23 4.80 -5.52 -3.90
CA LYS A 23 3.37 -5.48 -4.23
C LYS A 23 2.99 -4.25 -5.05
N LEU A 24 3.65 -3.11 -4.81
CA LEU A 24 3.48 -1.88 -5.55
C LEU A 24 3.86 -2.06 -7.03
N GLN A 25 4.96 -2.77 -7.32
CA GLN A 25 5.33 -3.10 -8.70
C GLN A 25 4.29 -3.98 -9.41
N GLN A 26 3.48 -4.72 -8.67
CA GLN A 26 2.39 -5.55 -9.21
C GLN A 26 1.05 -4.80 -9.29
N ALA A 27 0.99 -3.57 -8.77
CA ALA A 27 -0.27 -2.87 -8.59
C ALA A 27 -0.90 -2.42 -9.92
N VAL A 28 -2.21 -2.63 -10.05
CA VAL A 28 -2.99 -2.18 -11.21
C VAL A 28 -3.82 -0.94 -10.90
N LEU A 29 -4.23 -0.19 -11.93
CA LEU A 29 -5.03 1.03 -11.77
C LEU A 29 -6.51 0.76 -11.45
N HIS A 30 -7.02 -0.40 -11.85
CA HIS A 30 -8.41 -0.77 -11.62
C HIS A 30 -8.53 -1.62 -10.37
N ARG A 31 -9.68 -1.48 -9.72
CA ARG A 31 -10.10 -2.28 -8.57
C ARG A 31 -9.99 -3.78 -8.88
N ASN A 32 -9.18 -4.50 -8.10
CA ASN A 32 -8.91 -5.92 -8.32
C ASN A 32 -8.88 -6.69 -6.99
N THR A 33 -9.43 -7.90 -6.96
CA THR A 33 -9.42 -8.74 -5.76
C THR A 33 -8.24 -9.69 -5.70
N ALA A 34 -7.55 -9.94 -6.81
CA ALA A 34 -6.45 -10.89 -6.94
C ALA A 34 -5.08 -10.22 -7.08
N GLN A 35 -5.04 -8.90 -7.27
CA GLN A 35 -3.81 -8.11 -7.39
C GLN A 35 -3.89 -6.86 -6.51
N PRO A 36 -2.75 -6.35 -6.03
CA PRO A 36 -2.68 -5.01 -5.46
C PRO A 36 -3.22 -3.98 -6.47
N PHE A 37 -3.82 -2.90 -5.99
CA PHE A 37 -4.36 -1.88 -6.87
C PHE A 37 -4.34 -0.49 -6.24
N PHE A 38 -4.31 0.50 -7.10
CA PHE A 38 -4.44 1.90 -6.71
C PHE A 38 -5.90 2.29 -6.56
N ARG A 39 -6.18 3.11 -5.55
CA ARG A 39 -7.50 3.68 -5.33
C ARG A 39 -7.34 5.10 -4.80
N GLU A 40 -8.18 5.99 -5.28
CA GLU A 40 -8.40 7.27 -4.59
C GLU A 40 -9.52 7.13 -3.58
N ASN A 41 -9.24 7.54 -2.36
CA ASN A 41 -10.22 7.55 -1.30
C ASN A 41 -11.28 8.62 -1.58
N GLN A 42 -12.52 8.19 -1.75
CA GLN A 42 -13.63 9.07 -2.15
C GLN A 42 -13.93 10.19 -1.13
N LYS A 43 -13.52 10.04 0.13
CA LYS A 43 -13.81 11.03 1.17
C LYS A 43 -12.82 12.19 1.19
N ASN A 44 -11.55 11.94 0.92
CA ASN A 44 -10.48 12.93 1.06
C ASN A 44 -9.62 13.10 -0.21
N GLY A 45 -9.88 12.31 -1.26
CA GLY A 45 -9.15 12.38 -2.52
C GLY A 45 -7.75 11.77 -2.50
N TYR A 46 -7.28 11.25 -1.35
CA TYR A 46 -5.90 10.76 -1.26
C TYR A 46 -5.70 9.44 -1.98
N LEU A 47 -4.57 9.32 -2.65
CA LEU A 47 -4.09 8.08 -3.25
C LEU A 47 -3.81 7.05 -2.16
N GLU A 48 -4.31 5.84 -2.40
CA GLU A 48 -4.12 4.68 -1.54
C GLU A 48 -3.66 3.50 -2.39
N LEU A 49 -2.61 2.82 -1.92
CA LEU A 49 -2.27 1.48 -2.37
C LEU A 49 -3.07 0.48 -1.53
N VAL A 50 -3.89 -0.33 -2.19
CA VAL A 50 -4.67 -1.39 -1.56
C VAL A 50 -4.00 -2.73 -1.88
N ILE A 51 -3.63 -3.47 -0.84
CA ILE A 51 -3.01 -4.80 -0.95
C ILE A 51 -3.99 -5.82 -0.37
N PRO A 52 -4.78 -6.52 -1.21
CA PRO A 52 -5.65 -7.60 -0.77
C PRO A 52 -4.87 -8.68 0.01
N ILE A 53 -5.46 -9.22 1.08
CA ILE A 53 -4.76 -10.22 1.92
C ILE A 53 -4.39 -11.51 1.18
N ASN A 54 -5.11 -11.87 0.12
CA ASN A 54 -4.81 -13.03 -0.71
C ASN A 54 -3.57 -12.83 -1.59
N CYS A 55 -3.10 -11.59 -1.79
CA CYS A 55 -1.85 -11.28 -2.50
C CYS A 55 -0.61 -11.48 -1.62
N LEU A 56 -0.81 -11.82 -0.34
CA LEU A 56 0.24 -11.92 0.67
C LEU A 56 0.33 -13.34 1.22
N SER A 57 1.56 -13.83 1.35
CA SER A 57 1.87 -15.04 2.11
C SER A 57 1.55 -14.83 3.60
N PRO A 58 1.41 -15.91 4.40
CA PRO A 58 1.22 -15.79 5.85
C PRO A 58 2.32 -14.96 6.54
N LEU A 59 3.58 -15.10 6.11
CA LEU A 59 4.70 -14.36 6.67
C LEU A 59 4.63 -12.87 6.32
N GLU A 60 4.33 -12.53 5.06
CA GLU A 60 4.20 -11.13 4.64
C GLU A 60 3.10 -10.41 5.43
N LYS A 61 1.97 -11.09 5.69
CA LYS A 61 0.88 -10.54 6.53
C LYS A 61 1.37 -10.20 7.92
N TYR A 62 2.11 -11.12 8.55
CA TYR A 62 2.63 -10.93 9.90
C TYR A 62 3.61 -9.76 9.96
N VAL A 63 4.54 -9.68 9.02
CA VAL A 63 5.51 -8.58 8.94
C VAL A 63 4.82 -7.23 8.82
N LEU A 64 3.80 -7.11 7.95
CA LEU A 64 3.06 -5.86 7.79
C LEU A 64 2.29 -5.48 9.06
N GLU A 65 1.66 -6.45 9.74
CA GLU A 65 0.96 -6.19 11.00
C GLU A 65 1.90 -5.71 12.11
N GLU A 66 3.02 -6.40 12.30
CA GLU A 66 4.04 -6.04 13.31
C GLU A 66 4.73 -4.72 12.99
N ALA A 67 4.84 -4.36 11.70
CA ALA A 67 5.32 -3.05 11.26
C ALA A 67 4.28 -1.92 11.43
N GLY A 68 3.08 -2.21 11.94
CA GLY A 68 2.04 -1.23 12.26
C GLY A 68 1.02 -0.99 11.14
N TYR A 69 1.06 -1.75 10.04
CA TYR A 69 0.06 -1.65 8.99
C TYR A 69 -1.18 -2.47 9.37
N SER A 70 -2.32 -1.79 9.53
CA SER A 70 -3.58 -2.44 9.91
C SER A 70 -4.33 -3.01 8.71
N LYS A 71 -4.89 -4.23 8.86
CA LYS A 71 -5.90 -4.78 7.93
C LYS A 71 -7.21 -4.01 8.07
N LYS A 72 -7.79 -3.59 6.95
CA LYS A 72 -9.08 -2.88 6.89
C LYS A 72 -10.04 -3.58 5.91
N PRO A 73 -11.35 -3.55 6.18
CA PRO A 73 -12.34 -3.97 5.19
C PRO A 73 -12.39 -2.95 4.05
N VAL A 74 -12.38 -3.44 2.81
CA VAL A 74 -12.47 -2.65 1.59
C VAL A 74 -13.65 -3.14 0.77
N ARG A 75 -14.57 -2.24 0.45
CA ARG A 75 -15.69 -2.52 -0.45
C ARG A 75 -15.22 -2.48 -1.90
N LEU A 76 -15.50 -3.55 -2.64
CA LEU A 76 -15.17 -3.77 -4.03
C LEU A 76 -16.45 -4.21 -4.75
N GLY A 77 -17.20 -3.23 -5.27
CA GLY A 77 -18.54 -3.44 -5.80
C GLY A 77 -19.48 -3.94 -4.71
N ASP A 78 -20.06 -5.12 -4.91
CA ASP A 78 -20.94 -5.80 -3.95
C ASP A 78 -20.18 -6.66 -2.95
N SER A 79 -18.86 -6.86 -3.14
CA SER A 79 -18.03 -7.65 -2.24
C SER A 79 -17.30 -6.80 -1.20
N ILE A 80 -16.99 -7.40 -0.06
CA ILE A 80 -16.09 -6.81 0.95
C ILE A 80 -14.91 -7.75 1.11
N ILE A 81 -13.70 -7.22 0.91
CA ILE A 81 -12.45 -7.95 1.16
C ILE A 81 -11.72 -7.36 2.35
N ARG A 82 -10.78 -8.11 2.93
CA ARG A 82 -9.77 -7.55 3.83
C ARG A 82 -8.52 -7.19 3.02
N ALA A 83 -7.94 -6.03 3.30
CA ALA A 83 -6.73 -5.57 2.66
C ALA A 83 -5.89 -4.73 3.62
N PHE A 84 -4.59 -4.62 3.35
CA PHE A 84 -3.78 -3.55 3.91
C PHE A 84 -3.97 -2.32 3.03
N ILE A 85 -4.17 -1.15 3.65
CA ILE A 85 -4.36 0.12 2.93
C ILE A 85 -3.23 1.05 3.34
N ILE A 86 -2.44 1.44 2.36
CA ILE A 86 -1.33 2.37 2.53
C ILE A 86 -1.78 3.70 1.95
N ASN A 87 -2.05 4.65 2.82
CA ASN A 87 -2.45 6.00 2.43
C ASN A 87 -1.20 6.84 2.20
N VAL A 88 -0.99 7.29 0.97
CA VAL A 88 0.20 8.02 0.53
C VAL A 88 0.43 9.26 1.40
N HIS A 89 -0.62 10.03 1.67
CA HIS A 89 -0.54 11.23 2.50
C HIS A 89 -0.13 10.94 3.95
N HIS A 90 -0.56 9.81 4.52
CA HIS A 90 -0.16 9.43 5.88
C HIS A 90 1.27 8.90 5.95
N ILE A 91 1.73 8.19 4.92
CA ILE A 91 3.11 7.68 4.90
C ILE A 91 4.11 8.78 4.57
N GLU A 92 3.74 9.81 3.81
CA GLU A 92 4.59 10.94 3.45
C GLU A 92 5.29 11.57 4.67
N GLN A 93 4.57 11.69 5.80
CA GLN A 93 5.08 12.24 7.05
C GLN A 93 6.13 11.35 7.74
N ASN A 94 6.08 10.03 7.51
CA ASN A 94 6.89 9.04 8.22
C ASN A 94 7.96 8.39 7.33
N ASN A 95 7.70 8.32 6.03
CA ASN A 95 8.51 7.67 5.01
C ASN A 95 8.23 8.34 3.64
N PRO A 96 8.80 9.54 3.41
CA PRO A 96 8.56 10.32 2.20
C PRO A 96 9.06 9.60 0.93
N GLU A 97 10.16 8.85 1.01
CA GLU A 97 10.69 8.08 -0.11
C GLU A 97 9.68 7.03 -0.62
N LEU A 98 9.03 6.30 0.30
CA LEU A 98 8.01 5.34 -0.08
C LEU A 98 6.76 6.04 -0.67
N SER A 99 6.42 7.22 -0.16
CA SER A 99 5.33 8.04 -0.71
C SER A 99 5.60 8.41 -2.17
N GLU A 100 6.80 8.90 -2.43
CA GLU A 100 7.27 9.29 -3.76
C GLU A 100 7.29 8.11 -4.72
N GLU A 101 7.82 6.95 -4.29
CA GLU A 101 7.82 5.72 -5.10
C GLU A 101 6.41 5.24 -5.48
N ILE A 102 5.43 5.36 -4.56
CA ILE A 102 4.03 5.01 -4.84
C ILE A 102 3.44 5.96 -5.88
N ILE A 103 3.68 7.26 -5.76
CA ILE A 103 3.19 8.27 -6.71
C ILE A 103 3.81 8.06 -8.09
N ASP A 104 5.13 7.86 -8.15
CA ASP A 104 5.86 7.69 -9.41
C ASP A 104 5.37 6.45 -10.17
N ILE A 105 5.15 5.33 -9.49
CA ILE A 105 4.61 4.11 -10.12
C ILE A 105 3.16 4.31 -10.53
N TYR A 106 2.35 4.99 -9.73
CA TYR A 106 0.97 5.30 -10.10
C TYR A 106 0.88 6.16 -11.36
N ASN A 107 1.63 7.25 -11.43
CA ASN A 107 1.69 8.14 -12.59
C ASN A 107 2.21 7.40 -13.83
N LYS A 108 3.28 6.61 -13.70
CA LYS A 108 3.78 5.77 -14.79
C LYS A 108 2.70 4.82 -15.34
N ARG A 109 1.94 4.17 -14.45
CA ARG A 109 0.85 3.27 -14.84
C ARG A 109 -0.29 4.04 -15.53
N LEU A 110 -0.59 5.26 -15.09
CA LEU A 110 -1.59 6.13 -15.73
C LEU A 110 -1.17 6.48 -17.16
N GLU A 111 0.08 6.86 -17.38
CA GLU A 111 0.63 7.12 -18.72
C GLU A 111 0.55 5.89 -19.61
N GLU A 112 0.88 4.69 -19.10
CA GLU A 112 0.77 3.43 -19.85
C GLU A 112 -0.69 3.08 -20.21
N SER A 113 -1.65 3.53 -19.39
CA SER A 113 -3.08 3.25 -19.58
C SER A 113 -3.80 4.28 -20.44
N CYS A 114 -3.26 5.49 -20.58
CA CYS A 114 -3.83 6.58 -21.37
C CYS A 114 -3.13 6.65 -22.73
N VAL A 115 -3.89 6.89 -23.80
CA VAL A 115 -3.30 7.22 -25.12
C VAL A 115 -2.81 8.68 -25.07
N GLY A 116 -1.77 8.97 -24.29
CA GLY A 116 -1.20 10.32 -24.05
C GLY A 116 -0.78 10.57 -22.59
N PRO A 117 0.08 11.58 -22.30
CA PRO A 117 0.60 11.82 -20.95
C PRO A 117 -0.52 12.27 -20.01
N CYS A 118 -0.73 11.54 -18.93
CA CYS A 118 -1.72 11.82 -17.90
C CYS A 118 -1.07 11.76 -16.51
N TYR A 119 -0.61 12.92 -16.03
CA TYR A 119 -0.09 13.08 -14.67
C TYR A 119 -1.22 13.64 -13.79
N LYS A 120 -1.48 12.99 -12.66
CA LYS A 120 -2.50 13.46 -11.71
C LYS A 120 -1.91 14.04 -10.42
N TYR A 121 -0.74 13.54 -10.02
CA TYR A 121 -0.02 14.01 -8.85
C TYR A 121 1.31 14.60 -9.32
N GLU A 122 1.49 15.92 -9.16
CA GLU A 122 2.74 16.63 -9.41
C GLU A 122 3.54 16.73 -8.09
N LYS A 123 4.87 16.62 -8.17
CA LYS A 123 5.79 16.83 -7.04
C LYS A 123 5.82 18.31 -6.62
#